data_AF-A0A3D4V1N3-F1
#
_entry.id   AF-A0A3D4V1N3-F1
#
_cell.length_a   1.000
_cell.length_b   1.000
_cell.length_c   1.000
_cell.angle_alpha   90.00
_cell.angle_beta   90.00
_cell.angle_gamma   90.00
#
_symmetry.space_group_name_H-M   'P 1'
#
loop_
_entity.id
_entity.type
_entity.pdbx_description
1 polymer ?
#
loop_
_entity_poly.entity_id
_entity_poly.type
_entity_poly.pdbx_seq_one_letter_code
_entity_poly.pdbx_strand_id
1 'polypeptide(L)'
;MNNYMREGYLSNAVLHRCINLIAGEIAKIPLVLKNEKLEPIDNINDPLLKLLSNPNLEQSKVEFINSVMINYLIYGNAYIRGSYESSESNYLPQTKLPILLDVLDPLLMKKKDGCWEYGVGHNAVKYLIGLDGNSNILHLKGFSNSGVGVSTIKALESQINQINLSNDWNNNILQNSGNVSSVIEMSGDTNLTAQ
;
A
#
# COMPACT_ATOMS: atom_id res chain seq x y z
N MET A 1 4.02 -4.58 13.86
CA MET A 1 3.39 -4.40 12.53
C MET A 1 4.27 -3.42 11.78
N ASN A 2 5.02 -3.87 10.77
CA ASN A 2 6.02 -3.03 10.11
C ASN A 2 5.30 -1.84 9.47
N ASN A 3 5.56 -0.64 9.98
CA ASN A 3 4.85 0.57 9.58
C ASN A 3 5.60 1.26 8.44
N TYR A 4 5.72 0.57 7.30
CA TYR A 4 6.42 1.06 6.11
C TYR A 4 5.90 2.42 5.63
N MET A 5 4.63 2.71 5.88
CA MET A 5 4.04 4.01 5.55
C MET A 5 4.62 5.13 6.42
N ARG A 6 4.77 4.91 7.73
CA ARG A 6 5.32 5.93 8.63
C ARG A 6 6.85 6.05 8.50
N GLU A 7 7.56 4.93 8.54
CA GLU A 7 9.04 4.90 8.58
C GLU A 7 9.68 5.05 7.20
N GLY A 8 8.93 4.74 6.15
CA GLY A 8 9.35 4.94 4.78
C GLY A 8 8.69 6.16 4.17
N TYR A 9 7.41 6.04 3.82
CA TYR A 9 6.74 6.98 2.92
C TYR A 9 6.56 8.39 3.53
N LEU A 10 6.23 8.50 4.82
CA LEU A 10 5.95 9.79 5.47
C LEU A 10 7.20 10.47 6.04
N SER A 11 8.19 9.71 6.50
CA SER A 11 9.40 10.27 7.14
C SER A 11 10.55 10.52 6.15
N ASN A 12 10.58 9.81 5.01
CA ASN A 12 11.69 9.90 4.06
C ASN A 12 11.27 10.61 2.77
N ALA A 13 11.74 11.84 2.58
CA ALA A 13 11.40 12.68 1.41
C ALA A 13 11.79 12.04 0.06
N VAL A 14 12.90 11.28 0.02
CA VAL A 14 13.35 10.58 -1.19
C VAL A 14 12.36 9.48 -1.54
N LEU A 15 12.00 8.64 -0.57
CA LEU A 15 11.04 7.56 -0.79
C LEU A 15 9.66 8.10 -1.16
N HIS A 16 9.19 9.14 -0.47
CA HIS A 16 7.95 9.85 -0.79
C HIS A 16 7.93 10.31 -2.25
N ARG A 17 9.00 10.95 -2.73
CA ARG A 17 9.08 11.43 -4.11
C ARG A 17 9.14 10.30 -5.12
N CYS A 18 9.96 9.27 -4.88
CA CYS A 18 10.09 8.13 -5.78
C CYS A 18 8.78 7.38 -5.97
N ILE A 19 8.05 7.11 -4.88
CA ILE A 19 6.76 6.41 -4.93
C ILE A 19 5.73 7.24 -5.71
N ASN A 20 5.60 8.54 -5.40
CA ASN A 20 4.67 9.42 -6.11
C ASN A 20 5.01 9.60 -7.58
N LEU A 21 6.30 9.63 -7.93
CA LEU A 21 6.73 9.74 -9.32
C LEU A 21 6.33 8.47 -10.09
N ILE A 22 6.66 7.28 -9.57
CA ILE A 22 6.34 6.02 -10.25
C ILE A 22 4.83 5.84 -10.37
N ALA A 23 4.10 6.00 -9.27
CA ALA A 23 2.65 5.83 -9.25
C ALA A 23 1.95 6.86 -10.16
N GLY A 24 2.40 8.12 -10.13
CA GLY A 24 1.86 9.19 -10.95
C GLY A 24 2.10 9.01 -12.44
N GLU A 25 3.27 8.51 -12.85
CA GLU A 25 3.53 8.21 -14.26
C GLU A 25 2.71 7.01 -14.75
N ILE A 26 2.56 5.96 -13.94
CA ILE A 26 1.73 4.80 -14.29
C ILE A 26 0.26 5.20 -14.44
N ALA A 27 -0.24 6.08 -13.57
CA ALA A 27 -1.62 6.56 -13.62
C ALA A 27 -1.97 7.36 -14.88
N LYS A 28 -0.97 7.95 -15.55
CA LYS A 28 -1.16 8.69 -16.80
C LYS A 28 -1.26 7.79 -18.02
N ILE A 29 -0.86 6.52 -17.93
CA ILE A 29 -0.83 5.61 -19.07
C ILE A 29 -2.27 5.38 -19.57
N PRO A 30 -2.55 5.58 -20.87
CA PRO A 30 -3.85 5.30 -21.43
C PRO A 30 -4.11 3.78 -21.43
N LEU A 31 -5.28 3.38 -20.94
CA LEU A 31 -5.73 1.99 -21.01
C LEU A 31 -6.52 1.82 -22.31
N VAL A 32 -6.17 0.81 -23.09
CA VAL A 32 -6.86 0.47 -24.34
C VAL A 32 -7.67 -0.79 -24.10
N LEU A 33 -9.00 -0.68 -24.22
CA LEU A 33 -9.86 -1.85 -24.21
C LEU A 33 -9.74 -2.56 -25.55
N LYS A 34 -9.53 -3.88 -25.50
CA LYS A 34 -9.45 -4.72 -26.70
C LYS A 34 -10.45 -5.87 -26.60
N ASN A 35 -11.03 -6.25 -27.73
CA ASN A 35 -11.87 -7.45 -27.81
C ASN A 35 -11.02 -8.73 -27.79
N GLU A 36 -11.67 -9.89 -27.84
CA GLU A 36 -11.00 -11.21 -27.88
C GLU A 36 -10.06 -11.37 -29.09
N LYS A 37 -10.28 -10.60 -30.17
CA LYS A 37 -9.45 -10.58 -31.37
C LYS A 37 -8.31 -9.55 -31.29
N LEU A 38 -8.10 -8.93 -30.13
CA LEU A 38 -7.10 -7.89 -29.86
C LEU A 38 -7.32 -6.57 -30.63
N GLU A 39 -8.52 -6.35 -31.16
CA GLU A 39 -8.89 -5.11 -31.84
C GLU A 39 -9.32 -4.07 -30.79
N PRO A 40 -8.89 -2.80 -30.94
CA PRO A 40 -9.27 -1.74 -30.01
C PRO A 40 -10.78 -1.48 -30.07
N ILE A 41 -11.39 -1.40 -28.89
CA ILE A 41 -12.78 -0.99 -28.72
C ILE A 41 -12.76 0.48 -28.31
N ASP A 42 -13.03 1.38 -29.27
CA ASP A 42 -13.04 2.83 -29.05
C ASP A 42 -14.44 3.37 -28.70
N ASN A 43 -15.39 2.49 -28.38
CA ASN A 43 -16.73 2.90 -28.02
C ASN A 43 -16.74 3.51 -26.61
N ILE A 44 -16.73 4.84 -26.53
CA ILE A 44 -16.88 5.63 -25.30
C ILE A 44 -18.09 5.22 -24.44
N ASN A 45 -19.10 4.57 -25.02
CA ASN A 45 -20.27 4.11 -24.29
C ASN A 45 -20.13 2.76 -23.60
N ASP A 46 -19.00 2.06 -23.77
CA ASP A 46 -18.77 0.77 -23.13
C ASP A 46 -18.84 0.88 -21.59
N PRO A 47 -19.63 0.03 -20.92
CA PRO A 47 -19.78 0.07 -19.46
C PRO A 47 -18.45 -0.05 -18.69
N LEU A 48 -17.48 -0.82 -19.20
CA LEU A 48 -16.18 -1.01 -18.54
C LEU A 48 -15.31 0.24 -18.65
N LEU A 49 -15.30 0.90 -19.82
CA LEU A 49 -14.58 2.16 -20.00
C LEU A 49 -15.19 3.27 -19.13
N LYS A 50 -16.52 3.29 -18.99
CA LYS A 50 -17.22 4.22 -18.08
C LYS A 50 -16.86 3.98 -16.62
N LEU A 51 -16.90 2.72 -16.17
CA LEU A 51 -16.52 2.33 -14.81
C LEU A 51 -15.08 2.71 -14.50
N LEU A 52 -14.13 2.45 -15.41
CA LEU A 52 -12.74 2.80 -15.18
C LEU A 52 -12.50 4.32 -15.21
N SER A 53 -13.29 5.07 -15.97
CA SER A 53 -13.16 6.53 -16.05
C SER A 53 -13.59 7.21 -14.75
N ASN A 54 -14.68 6.72 -14.13
CA ASN A 54 -15.18 7.15 -12.83
C ASN A 54 -15.38 5.92 -11.92
N PRO A 55 -14.30 5.43 -11.29
CA PRO A 55 -14.32 4.21 -10.47
C PRO A 55 -15.23 4.36 -9.25
N ASN A 56 -15.25 5.55 -8.65
CA ASN A 56 -16.15 5.89 -7.56
C ASN A 56 -16.55 7.37 -7.65
N LEU A 57 -17.35 7.85 -6.69
CA LEU A 57 -17.84 9.23 -6.68
C LEU A 57 -16.77 10.26 -6.29
N GLU A 58 -15.66 9.82 -5.71
CA GLU A 58 -14.64 10.69 -5.10
C GLU A 58 -13.37 10.82 -5.95
N GLN A 59 -13.09 9.84 -6.82
CA GLN A 59 -11.81 9.71 -7.51
C GLN A 59 -12.01 9.58 -9.02
N SER A 60 -11.17 10.31 -9.76
CA SER A 60 -10.97 10.08 -11.18
C SER A 60 -10.15 8.80 -11.44
N LYS A 61 -10.16 8.31 -12.69
CA LYS A 61 -9.29 7.20 -13.12
C LYS A 61 -7.83 7.35 -12.66
N VAL A 62 -7.28 8.55 -12.83
CA VAL A 62 -5.86 8.83 -12.54
C VAL A 62 -5.60 8.73 -11.04
N GLU A 63 -6.46 9.33 -10.22
CA GLU A 63 -6.34 9.26 -8.76
C GLU A 63 -6.50 7.83 -8.25
N PHE A 64 -7.45 7.09 -8.81
CA PHE A 64 -7.67 5.69 -8.46
C PHE A 64 -6.45 4.82 -8.77
N ILE A 65 -5.93 4.87 -10.00
CA ILE A 65 -4.72 4.09 -10.37
C ILE A 65 -3.53 4.53 -9.52
N ASN A 66 -3.37 5.83 -9.27
CA ASN A 66 -2.30 6.34 -8.43
C ASN A 66 -2.40 5.77 -7.00
N SER A 67 -3.58 5.78 -6.37
CA SER A 67 -3.80 5.19 -5.04
C SER A 67 -3.52 3.68 -5.01
N VAL A 68 -3.96 2.94 -6.03
CA VAL A 68 -3.68 1.50 -6.16
C VAL A 68 -2.17 1.25 -6.22
N MET A 69 -1.45 2.01 -7.05
CA MET A 69 -0.01 1.84 -7.22
C MET A 69 0.78 2.27 -5.97
N ILE A 70 0.35 3.32 -5.27
CA ILE A 70 0.95 3.72 -3.98
C ILE A 70 0.84 2.58 -2.97
N ASN A 71 -0.36 2.00 -2.80
CA ASN A 71 -0.56 0.87 -1.90
C ASN A 71 0.29 -0.35 -2.30
N TYR A 72 0.35 -0.64 -3.60
CA TYR A 72 1.17 -1.71 -4.14
C TYR A 72 2.67 -1.51 -3.82
N LEU A 73 3.21 -0.31 -4.03
CA LEU A 73 4.62 -0.02 -3.78
C LEU A 73 4.97 0.01 -2.29
N ILE A 74 4.08 0.52 -1.44
CA ILE A 74 4.31 0.61 0.01
C ILE A 74 4.16 -0.74 0.70
N TYR A 75 3.12 -1.49 0.39
CA TYR A 75 2.75 -2.71 1.12
C TYR A 75 3.04 -4.00 0.35
N GLY A 76 3.42 -3.90 -0.93
CA GLY A 76 3.55 -5.06 -1.82
C GLY A 76 2.20 -5.69 -2.18
N ASN A 77 1.09 -5.06 -1.77
CA ASN A 77 -0.26 -5.55 -1.97
C ASN A 77 -1.18 -4.37 -2.19
N ALA A 78 -2.06 -4.47 -3.18
CA ALA A 78 -3.17 -3.55 -3.36
C ALA A 78 -4.46 -4.35 -3.54
N TYR A 79 -5.54 -3.87 -2.94
CA TYR A 79 -6.83 -4.52 -2.95
C TYR A 79 -7.86 -3.55 -3.53
N ILE A 80 -8.58 -4.01 -4.54
CA ILE A 80 -9.67 -3.26 -5.16
C ILE A 80 -10.96 -4.03 -4.90
N ARG A 81 -11.95 -3.37 -4.31
CA ARG A 81 -13.28 -3.93 -4.07
C ARG A 81 -14.24 -3.47 -5.15
N GLY A 82 -14.89 -4.42 -5.81
CA GLY A 82 -16.08 -4.17 -6.60
C GLY A 82 -17.34 -4.20 -5.73
N SER A 83 -18.10 -3.11 -5.76
CA SER A 83 -19.40 -2.99 -5.08
C SER A 83 -20.55 -3.25 -6.07
N TYR A 84 -21.59 -3.94 -5.61
CA TYR A 84 -22.76 -4.32 -6.43
C TYR A 84 -24.07 -3.91 -5.74
N GLU A 85 -25.17 -3.90 -6.49
CA GLU A 85 -26.47 -3.37 -6.04
C GLU A 85 -27.11 -4.16 -4.89
N SER A 86 -26.84 -5.47 -4.78
CA SER A 86 -27.43 -6.32 -3.75
C SER A 86 -26.54 -6.44 -2.51
N SER A 87 -27.14 -6.41 -1.32
CA SER A 87 -26.45 -6.58 -0.03
C SER A 87 -25.86 -7.99 0.17
N GLU A 88 -26.42 -9.00 -0.51
CA GLU A 88 -25.87 -10.36 -0.56
C GLU A 88 -24.59 -10.47 -1.42
N SER A 89 -24.25 -9.42 -2.18
CA SER A 89 -23.11 -9.43 -3.10
C SER A 89 -21.79 -9.73 -2.41
N ASN A 90 -21.60 -9.35 -1.14
CA ASN A 90 -20.38 -9.66 -0.40
C ASN A 90 -20.11 -11.17 -0.31
N TYR A 91 -21.15 -12.00 -0.36
CA TYR A 91 -21.05 -13.44 -0.13
C TYR A 91 -21.00 -14.27 -1.42
N LEU A 92 -21.29 -13.69 -2.59
CA LEU A 92 -21.24 -14.43 -3.86
C LEU A 92 -20.38 -13.70 -4.89
N PRO A 93 -19.41 -14.40 -5.52
CA PRO A 93 -18.67 -13.83 -6.62
C PRO A 93 -19.61 -13.57 -7.80
N GLN A 94 -19.62 -12.33 -8.28
CA GLN A 94 -20.50 -11.89 -9.36
C GLN A 94 -19.80 -12.02 -10.71
N THR A 95 -20.53 -12.45 -11.74
CA THR A 95 -20.05 -12.44 -13.14
C THR A 95 -20.28 -11.09 -13.83
N LYS A 96 -21.11 -10.22 -13.23
CA LYS A 96 -21.42 -8.89 -13.78
C LYS A 96 -20.32 -7.89 -13.41
N LEU A 97 -20.26 -6.79 -14.16
CA LEU A 97 -19.43 -5.65 -13.82
C LEU A 97 -19.90 -5.01 -12.50
N PRO A 98 -18.98 -4.61 -11.61
CA PRO A 98 -19.34 -3.85 -10.41
C PRO A 98 -19.80 -2.44 -10.77
N ILE A 99 -20.53 -1.83 -9.85
CA ILE A 99 -21.06 -0.46 -9.98
C ILE A 99 -19.99 0.56 -9.57
N LEU A 100 -19.23 0.23 -8.51
CA LEU A 100 -18.17 1.08 -7.96
C LEU A 100 -16.92 0.25 -7.67
N LEU A 101 -15.78 0.89 -7.74
CA LEU A 101 -14.46 0.36 -7.39
C LEU A 101 -13.84 1.19 -6.27
N ASP A 102 -13.56 0.54 -5.15
CA ASP A 102 -12.91 1.17 -3.99
C ASP A 102 -11.54 0.54 -3.74
N VAL A 103 -10.55 1.37 -3.40
CA VAL A 103 -9.24 0.89 -2.94
C VAL A 103 -9.31 0.63 -1.44
N LEU A 104 -9.03 -0.60 -1.03
CA LEU A 104 -9.03 -0.98 0.39
C LEU A 104 -7.64 -0.82 1.01
N ASP A 105 -7.60 -0.54 2.31
CA ASP A 105 -6.36 -0.51 3.09
C ASP A 105 -5.76 -1.92 3.21
N PRO A 106 -4.53 -2.15 2.69
CA PRO A 106 -3.87 -3.46 2.77
C PRO A 106 -3.61 -3.96 4.19
N LEU A 107 -3.50 -3.08 5.19
CA LEU A 107 -3.25 -3.44 6.58
C LEU A 107 -4.48 -4.06 7.26
N LEU A 108 -5.67 -3.70 6.79
CA LEU A 108 -6.94 -4.20 7.32
C LEU A 108 -7.42 -5.46 6.59
N MET A 109 -6.67 -5.90 5.58
CA MET A 109 -7.03 -7.00 4.72
C MET A 109 -6.36 -8.29 5.16
N LYS A 110 -7.15 -9.35 5.32
CA LYS A 110 -6.64 -10.69 5.65
C LYS A 110 -7.29 -11.74 4.78
N LYS A 111 -6.52 -12.78 4.43
CA LYS A 111 -7.05 -13.99 3.80
C LYS A 111 -7.19 -15.07 4.87
N LYS A 112 -8.41 -15.58 5.08
CA LYS A 112 -8.70 -16.62 6.07
C LYS A 112 -9.79 -17.55 5.54
N ASP A 113 -9.63 -18.87 5.72
CA ASP A 113 -10.67 -19.88 5.43
C ASP A 113 -11.31 -19.76 4.03
N GLY A 114 -10.52 -19.43 3.00
CA GLY A 114 -11.03 -19.26 1.63
C GLY A 114 -11.84 -17.98 1.40
N CYS A 115 -11.84 -17.05 2.35
CA CYS A 115 -12.46 -15.74 2.22
C CYS A 115 -11.45 -14.62 2.50
N TRP A 116 -11.81 -13.45 2.00
CA TRP A 116 -11.16 -12.18 2.21
C TRP A 116 -11.89 -11.46 3.34
N GLU A 117 -11.19 -11.11 4.42
CA GLU A 117 -11.76 -10.36 5.55
C GLU A 117 -11.20 -8.93 5.54
N TYR A 118 -12.08 -7.93 5.54
CA TYR A 118 -11.71 -6.52 5.63
C TYR A 118 -12.30 -5.88 6.88
N GLY A 119 -11.45 -5.34 7.74
CA GLY A 119 -11.85 -4.59 8.93
C GLY A 119 -11.03 -4.91 10.18
N VAL A 120 -11.41 -4.32 11.30
CA VAL A 120 -10.75 -4.49 12.59
C VAL A 120 -11.69 -5.17 13.58
N GLY A 121 -11.21 -6.23 14.23
CA GLY A 121 -11.93 -6.90 15.30
C GLY A 121 -13.24 -7.55 14.86
N HIS A 122 -14.33 -7.26 15.56
CA HIS A 122 -15.64 -7.89 15.36
C HIS A 122 -16.46 -7.35 14.18
N ASN A 123 -16.06 -6.20 13.60
CA ASN A 123 -16.77 -5.57 12.48
C ASN A 123 -16.17 -5.94 11.11
N ALA A 124 -15.46 -7.08 11.03
CA ALA A 124 -14.84 -7.52 9.79
C ALA A 124 -15.89 -8.00 8.78
N VAL A 125 -15.89 -7.39 7.60
CA VAL A 125 -16.73 -7.82 6.48
C VAL A 125 -16.02 -8.94 5.74
N LYS A 126 -16.74 -10.02 5.46
CA LYS A 126 -16.23 -11.18 4.74
C LYS A 126 -16.63 -11.12 3.27
N TYR A 127 -15.69 -11.44 2.40
CA TYR A 127 -15.87 -11.57 0.97
C TYR A 127 -15.45 -12.98 0.55
N LEU A 128 -16.38 -13.76 0.01
CA LEU A 128 -16.09 -15.14 -0.37
C LEU A 128 -15.25 -15.20 -1.66
N ILE A 129 -14.38 -16.21 -1.74
CA ILE A 129 -13.62 -16.54 -2.95
C ILE A 129 -14.28 -17.80 -3.52
N GLY A 130 -14.81 -17.69 -4.74
CA GLY A 130 -15.39 -18.82 -5.45
C GLY A 130 -14.33 -19.89 -5.77
N LEU A 131 -14.79 -21.12 -6.00
CA LEU A 131 -13.92 -22.23 -6.40
C LEU A 131 -13.13 -21.93 -7.69
N ASP A 132 -13.72 -21.14 -8.58
CA ASP A 132 -13.10 -20.67 -9.82
C ASP A 132 -12.09 -19.53 -9.61
N GLY A 133 -11.88 -19.10 -8.37
CA GLY A 133 -11.00 -17.99 -8.00
C GLY A 133 -11.65 -16.60 -8.11
N ASN A 134 -12.88 -16.51 -8.62
CA ASN A 134 -13.62 -15.26 -8.69
C ASN A 134 -13.93 -14.73 -7.29
N SER A 135 -13.74 -13.43 -7.10
CA SER A 135 -14.07 -12.73 -5.87
C SER A 135 -14.38 -11.27 -6.18
N ASN A 136 -15.12 -10.62 -5.29
CA ASN A 136 -15.38 -9.18 -5.40
C ASN A 136 -14.14 -8.33 -5.09
N ILE A 137 -13.06 -8.98 -4.63
CA ILE A 137 -11.80 -8.32 -4.32
C ILE A 137 -10.75 -8.78 -5.32
N LEU A 138 -10.22 -7.82 -6.08
CA LEU A 138 -9.02 -7.99 -6.88
C LEU A 138 -7.80 -7.74 -6.00
N HIS A 139 -6.97 -8.76 -5.84
CA HIS A 139 -5.70 -8.67 -5.11
C HIS A 139 -4.54 -8.58 -6.09
N LEU A 140 -3.95 -7.39 -6.18
CA LEU A 140 -2.68 -7.17 -6.86
C LEU A 140 -1.54 -7.42 -5.88
N LYS A 141 -0.72 -8.43 -6.15
CA LYS A 141 0.38 -8.84 -5.27
C LYS A 141 1.74 -8.64 -5.93
N GLY A 142 2.69 -8.17 -5.13
CA GLY A 142 4.11 -8.26 -5.42
C GLY A 142 4.57 -9.72 -5.47
N PHE A 143 5.74 -9.94 -6.05
CA PHE A 143 6.33 -11.27 -6.10
C PHE A 143 6.63 -11.79 -4.68
N SER A 144 6.19 -13.02 -4.39
CA SER A 144 6.49 -13.72 -3.14
C SER A 144 6.23 -15.22 -3.27
N ASN A 145 6.81 -16.00 -2.37
CA ASN A 145 6.59 -17.45 -2.29
C ASN A 145 5.38 -17.83 -1.38
N SER A 146 4.84 -16.88 -0.61
CA SER A 146 3.90 -17.14 0.50
C SER A 146 2.44 -16.78 0.19
N GLY A 147 2.10 -16.54 -1.08
CA GLY A 147 0.73 -16.20 -1.50
C GLY A 147 0.29 -14.75 -1.23
N VAL A 148 0.97 -14.02 -0.34
CA VAL A 148 0.81 -12.59 -0.07
C VAL A 148 2.04 -11.84 -0.56
N GLY A 149 1.87 -10.73 -1.27
CA GLY A 149 2.99 -9.96 -1.82
C GLY A 149 3.89 -9.37 -0.74
N VAL A 150 5.17 -9.18 -1.10
CA VAL A 150 6.15 -8.52 -0.23
C VAL A 150 6.38 -7.10 -0.73
N SER A 151 6.43 -6.14 0.19
CA SER A 151 6.73 -4.74 -0.12
C SER A 151 8.14 -4.60 -0.70
N THR A 152 8.27 -3.79 -1.75
CA THR A 152 9.58 -3.40 -2.31
C THR A 152 10.42 -2.61 -1.31
N ILE A 153 9.78 -1.89 -0.38
CA ILE A 153 10.44 -1.15 0.71
C ILE A 153 11.22 -2.11 1.62
N LYS A 154 10.72 -3.34 1.81
CA LYS A 154 11.39 -4.33 2.66
C LYS A 154 12.80 -4.66 2.20
N ALA A 155 13.06 -4.66 0.88
CA ALA A 155 14.40 -4.89 0.35
C ALA A 155 15.36 -3.72 0.63
N LEU A 156 14.84 -2.52 0.89
CA LEU A 156 15.59 -1.29 1.11
C LEU A 156 15.57 -0.84 2.59
N GLU A 157 14.97 -1.63 3.47
CA GLU A 157 14.70 -1.27 4.87
C GLU A 157 15.96 -0.81 5.62
N SER A 158 17.07 -1.52 5.45
CA SER A 158 18.33 -1.16 6.11
C SER A 158 18.88 0.21 5.66
N GLN A 159 18.78 0.52 4.37
CA GLN A 159 19.26 1.77 3.79
C GLN A 159 18.36 2.94 4.18
N ILE A 160 17.04 2.73 4.17
CA ILE A 160 16.06 3.72 4.62
C ILE A 160 16.31 4.07 6.09
N ASN A 161 16.50 3.07 6.94
CA ASN A 161 16.80 3.28 8.36
C ASN A 161 18.11 4.05 8.55
N GLN A 162 19.15 3.74 7.78
CA GLN A 162 20.41 4.47 7.84
C GLN A 162 20.25 5.96 7.47
N ILE A 163 19.50 6.27 6.41
CA ILE A 163 19.24 7.65 5.98
C ILE A 163 18.42 8.39 7.04
N ASN A 164 17.37 7.76 7.56
CA ASN A 164 16.52 8.36 8.59
C ASN A 164 17.33 8.68 9.85
N LEU A 165 18.12 7.72 10.36
CA LEU A 165 18.99 7.93 11.51
C LEU A 165 20.05 9.01 11.29
N SER A 166 20.61 9.10 10.08
CA SER A 166 21.57 10.15 9.72
C SER A 166 20.93 11.54 9.75
N ASN A 167 19.71 11.66 9.24
CA ASN A 167 18.93 12.90 9.28
C ASN A 167 18.59 13.29 10.72
N ASP A 168 18.15 12.33 11.53
CA ASP A 168 17.82 12.56 12.94
C ASP A 168 19.06 12.99 13.74
N TRP A 169 20.20 12.35 13.51
CA TRP A 169 21.46 12.71 14.13
C TRP A 169 21.90 14.13 13.74
N ASN A 170 21.84 14.48 12.45
CA ASN A 170 22.15 15.83 11.97
C ASN A 170 21.21 16.87 12.58
N ASN A 171 19.90 16.59 12.63
CA ASN A 171 18.91 17.47 13.23
C ASN A 171 19.20 17.69 14.72
N ASN A 172 19.53 16.63 15.46
CA ASN A 172 19.85 16.73 16.88
C ASN A 172 21.13 17.53 17.13
N ILE A 173 22.17 17.38 16.29
CA ILE A 173 23.39 18.21 16.39
C ILE A 173 23.07 19.67 16.18
N LEU A 174 22.30 19.98 15.13
CA LEU A 174 21.93 21.35 14.79
C LEU A 174 21.08 21.99 15.88
N GLN A 175 20.11 21.26 16.44
CA GLN A 175 19.27 21.73 17.55
C GLN A 175 20.08 22.02 18.81
N ASN A 176 21.11 21.21 19.08
CA ASN A 176 21.99 21.43 20.22
C ASN A 176 23.15 22.39 19.91
N SER A 177 23.16 23.05 18.74
CA SER A 177 24.26 23.94 18.31
C SER A 177 25.65 23.28 18.34
N GLY A 178 25.70 21.95 18.13
CA GLY A 178 26.92 21.17 18.29
C GLY A 178 27.43 21.05 19.73
N ASN A 179 26.68 21.52 20.72
CA ASN A 179 27.04 21.37 22.13
C ASN A 179 26.70 19.97 22.61
N VAL A 180 27.68 19.30 23.22
CA VAL A 180 27.46 18.06 23.95
C VAL A 180 26.93 18.45 25.34
N SER A 181 25.73 17.98 25.68
CA SER A 181 25.00 18.44 26.87
C SER A 181 25.65 18.05 28.20
N SER A 182 26.55 17.06 28.20
CA SER A 182 27.35 16.71 29.38
C SER A 182 28.54 15.79 29.02
N VAL A 183 29.67 16.04 29.66
CA VAL A 183 30.81 15.11 29.73
C VAL A 183 30.88 14.64 31.17
N ILE A 184 30.76 13.33 31.40
CA ILE A 184 31.02 12.73 32.71
C ILE A 184 32.48 12.31 32.71
N GLU A 185 33.34 13.15 33.27
CA GLU A 185 34.73 12.82 33.51
C GLU A 185 34.83 12.11 34.87
N MET A 186 35.10 10.80 34.83
CA MET A 186 35.32 10.02 36.04
C MET A 186 36.83 9.93 36.27
N SER A 187 37.37 10.91 37.01
CA SER A 187 38.75 10.88 37.48
C SER A 187 38.86 9.84 38.60
N GLY A 188 39.04 8.58 38.21
CA GLY A 188 39.32 7.50 39.14
C GLY A 188 40.76 7.56 39.58
N ASP A 189 41.01 7.93 40.84
CA ASP A 189 42.22 7.54 41.54
C ASP A 189 42.17 6.00 41.68
N THR A 190 43.13 5.29 41.08
CA THR A 190 43.15 3.81 41.01
C THR A 190 43.52 3.18 42.35
N ASN A 191 42.80 3.52 43.42
CA ASN A 191 42.92 2.85 44.72
C ASN A 191 41.60 2.14 45.04
N LEU A 192 41.45 0.96 44.44
CA LEU A 192 40.52 -0.06 44.93
C LEU A 192 41.06 -0.59 46.26
N THR A 193 40.66 0.03 47.38
CA THR A 193 40.70 -0.63 48.69
C THR A 193 39.29 -1.08 49.05
N ALA A 194 39.06 -2.39 48.95
CA ALA A 194 37.92 -3.04 49.56
C ALA A 194 38.04 -2.92 51.09
N GLN A 195 36.99 -2.40 51.72
CA GLN A 195 36.65 -2.64 53.13
C GLN A 195 35.19 -3.07 53.19
#